data_AF-A0A9D6L554-F1
#
_entry.id   AF-A0A9D6L554-F1
#
_cell.length_a   1.000
_cell.length_b   1.000
_cell.length_c   1.000
_cell.angle_alpha   90.00
_cell.angle_beta   90.00
_cell.angle_gamma   90.00
#
_symmetry.space_group_name_H-M   'P 1'
#
loop_
_entity.id
_entity.type
_entity.pdbx_description
1 polymer ?
#
loop_
_entity_poly.entity_id
_entity_poly.type
_entity_poly.pdbx_seq_one_letter_code
_entity_poly.pdbx_strand_id
1 'polypeptide(L)'
;ERISSELDRWNLKIEDPGKLSRLAGESILKELKRIGSESENVKRIQRLNRMFPLLEKFGLTPNLHKTQNYYFILSSEERINGNTPEWEEQFKLLGENLGVKVM
;
A
#
# COMPACT_ATOMS: atom_id res chain seq x y z
N GLU A 1 -9.93 -4.17 -11.29
CA GLU A 1 -11.28 -3.84 -10.80
C GLU A 1 -12.36 -4.92 -11.04
N ARG A 2 -12.17 -5.93 -11.89
CA ARG A 2 -13.19 -6.99 -12.11
C ARG A 2 -13.50 -7.86 -10.88
N ILE A 3 -12.50 -8.16 -10.04
CA ILE A 3 -12.66 -9.06 -8.89
C ILE A 3 -13.60 -8.47 -7.83
N SER A 4 -13.51 -7.17 -7.54
CA SER A 4 -14.38 -6.52 -6.55
C SER A 4 -15.84 -6.49 -6.99
N SER A 5 -16.12 -6.27 -8.29
CA SER A 5 -17.48 -6.34 -8.83
C SER A 5 -18.04 -7.77 -8.86
N GLU A 6 -17.18 -8.78 -8.99
CA GLU A 6 -17.59 -10.19 -8.96
C GLU A 6 -17.88 -10.65 -7.52
N LEU A 7 -17.11 -10.18 -6.53
CA LEU A 7 -17.37 -10.44 -5.10
C LEU A 7 -18.73 -9.87 -4.64
N ASP A 8 -19.04 -8.63 -5.02
CA ASP A 8 -20.33 -7.99 -4.72
C ASP A 8 -21.49 -8.77 -5.38
N ARG A 9 -21.30 -9.23 -6.63
CA ARG A 9 -22.30 -9.98 -7.38
C ARG A 9 -22.60 -11.36 -6.77
N TRP A 10 -21.64 -11.97 -6.08
CA TRP A 10 -21.74 -13.34 -5.56
C TRP A 10 -22.05 -13.39 -4.06
N ASN A 11 -22.18 -12.22 -3.41
CA ASN A 11 -22.40 -12.10 -1.96
C ASN A 11 -21.41 -12.96 -1.15
N LEU A 12 -20.17 -13.07 -1.65
CA LEU A 12 -19.12 -13.90 -1.05
C LEU A 12 -18.71 -13.25 0.27
N LYS A 13 -19.20 -13.83 1.38
CA LYS A 13 -18.75 -13.45 2.71
C LYS A 13 -17.28 -13.80 2.85
N ILE A 14 -16.45 -12.82 3.20
CA ILE A 14 -15.07 -13.08 3.62
C ILE A 14 -15.17 -13.97 4.87
N GLU A 15 -14.80 -15.25 4.74
CA GLU A 15 -14.93 -16.23 5.82
C GLU A 15 -14.04 -15.89 7.02
N ASP A 16 -12.86 -15.31 6.76
CA ASP A 16 -11.90 -14.92 7.80
C ASP A 16 -11.25 -13.55 7.48
N PRO A 17 -11.90 -12.45 7.89
CA PRO A 17 -11.37 -11.10 7.71
C PRO A 17 -10.05 -10.87 8.44
N GLY A 18 -9.79 -11.59 9.54
CA GLY A 18 -8.56 -11.48 10.33
C GLY A 18 -7.35 -12.02 9.57
N LYS A 19 -7.48 -13.23 9.00
CA LYS A 19 -6.45 -13.82 8.14
C LYS A 19 -6.22 -12.96 6.89
N LEU A 20 -7.28 -12.46 6.26
CA LEU A 20 -7.14 -11.62 5.07
C LEU A 20 -6.44 -10.28 5.40
N SER A 21 -6.77 -9.66 6.54
CA SER A 21 -6.11 -8.45 7.03
C SER A 21 -4.61 -8.69 7.30
N ARG A 22 -4.25 -9.85 7.89
CA ARG A 22 -2.84 -10.21 8.09
C ARG A 22 -2.10 -10.36 6.75
N LEU A 23 -2.68 -11.09 5.81
CA LEU A 23 -2.10 -11.30 4.47
C LEU A 23 -1.97 -9.99 3.69
N ALA A 24 -2.94 -9.08 3.83
CA ALA A 24 -2.87 -7.74 3.25
C ALA A 24 -1.69 -6.96 3.83
N GLY A 25 -1.51 -6.96 5.16
CA GLY A 25 -0.37 -6.29 5.80
C GLY A 25 0.99 -6.84 5.33
N GLU A 26 1.13 -8.16 5.26
CA GLU A 26 2.35 -8.81 4.73
C GLU A 26 2.61 -8.46 3.26
N SER A 27 1.55 -8.43 2.44
CA SER A 27 1.65 -8.12 1.00
C SER A 27 2.03 -6.67 0.75
N ILE A 28 1.44 -5.74 1.51
CA ILE A 28 1.76 -4.31 1.45
C ILE A 28 3.23 -4.09 1.83
N LEU A 29 3.71 -4.70 2.91
CA LEU A 29 5.11 -4.59 3.32
C LEU A 29 6.07 -5.13 2.26
N LYS A 30 5.74 -6.29 1.66
CA LYS A 30 6.54 -6.88 0.58
C LYS A 30 6.62 -5.97 -0.64
N GLU A 31 5.52 -5.33 -1.00
CA GLU A 31 5.48 -4.44 -2.15
C GLU A 31 6.24 -3.13 -1.89
N LEU A 32 6.15 -2.58 -0.68
CA LEU A 32 6.95 -1.41 -0.29
C LEU A 32 8.46 -1.71 -0.33
N LYS A 33 8.88 -2.90 0.13
CA LYS A 33 10.29 -3.34 0.01
C LYS A 33 10.77 -3.39 -1.44
N ARG A 34 9.91 -3.80 -2.37
CA ARG A 34 10.23 -3.79 -3.81
C ARG A 34 10.37 -2.38 -4.36
N ILE A 35 9.48 -1.47 -3.94
CA ILE A 35 9.56 -0.04 -4.29
C ILE A 35 10.91 0.53 -3.80
N GLY A 36 11.34 0.17 -2.59
CA GLY A 36 12.64 0.61 -2.06
C GLY A 36 13.86 0.02 -2.79
N SER A 37 13.73 -1.14 -3.44
CA SER A 37 14.83 -1.76 -4.20
C SER A 37 14.86 -1.38 -5.70
N GLU A 38 13.73 -0.93 -6.25
CA GLU A 38 13.56 -0.53 -7.65
C GLU A 38 13.17 0.96 -7.70
N SER A 39 14.17 1.86 -7.64
CA SER A 39 13.92 3.30 -7.83
C SER A 39 13.27 3.55 -9.20
N GLU A 40 12.38 4.53 -9.29
CA GLU A 40 11.64 4.95 -10.51
C GLU A 40 10.38 4.16 -10.94
N ASN A 41 9.95 3.10 -10.25
CA ASN A 41 8.74 2.38 -10.66
C ASN A 41 7.42 3.00 -10.15
N VAL A 42 7.02 4.15 -10.72
CA VAL A 42 5.79 4.88 -10.35
C VAL A 42 4.54 4.00 -10.41
N LYS A 43 4.42 3.16 -11.46
CA LYS A 43 3.27 2.25 -11.64
C LYS A 43 3.12 1.25 -10.50
N ARG A 44 4.20 0.92 -9.79
CA ARG A 44 4.16 0.04 -8.63
C ARG A 44 3.53 0.74 -7.43
N ILE A 45 3.93 1.98 -7.18
CA ILE A 45 3.37 2.82 -6.11
C ILE A 45 1.88 3.11 -6.37
N GLN A 46 1.51 3.47 -7.60
CA GLN A 46 0.12 3.67 -7.98
C GLN A 46 -0.76 2.43 -7.72
N ARG A 47 -0.26 1.23 -8.05
CA ARG A 47 -0.97 -0.02 -7.77
C ARG A 47 -1.12 -0.27 -6.28
N LEU A 48 -0.09 0.03 -5.49
CA LEU A 48 -0.15 -0.11 -4.04
C LEU A 48 -1.16 0.89 -3.42
N ASN A 49 -1.16 2.14 -3.86
CA ASN A 49 -2.13 3.17 -3.42
C ASN A 49 -3.58 2.74 -3.70
N ARG A 50 -3.86 2.14 -4.86
CA ARG A 50 -5.21 1.65 -5.21
C ARG A 50 -5.71 0.52 -4.32
N MET A 51 -4.85 -0.14 -3.54
CA MET A 51 -5.28 -1.19 -2.63
C MET A 51 -5.99 -0.63 -1.40
N PHE A 52 -5.62 0.54 -0.90
CA PHE A 52 -6.14 1.08 0.36
C PHE A 52 -7.67 1.31 0.34
N PRO A 53 -8.25 1.93 -0.71
CA PRO A 53 -9.70 2.03 -0.83
C PRO A 53 -10.41 0.67 -0.92
N LEU A 54 -9.75 -0.35 -1.48
CA LEU A 54 -10.31 -1.71 -1.52
C LEU A 54 -10.33 -2.35 -0.13
N LEU A 55 -9.28 -2.15 0.67
CA LEU A 55 -9.23 -2.65 2.04
C LEU A 55 -10.36 -2.03 2.87
N GLU A 56 -10.58 -0.73 2.73
CA GLU A 56 -11.68 -0.03 3.38
C GLU A 56 -13.04 -0.57 2.92
N LYS A 57 -13.25 -0.73 1.61
CA LYS A 57 -14.48 -1.32 1.05
C LYS A 57 -14.79 -2.71 1.61
N PHE A 58 -13.76 -3.51 1.88
CA PHE A 58 -13.90 -4.86 2.45
C PHE A 58 -13.84 -4.91 3.98
N GLY A 59 -13.75 -3.76 4.67
CA GLY A 59 -13.65 -3.68 6.13
C GLY A 59 -12.37 -4.32 6.70
N LEU A 60 -11.29 -4.36 5.91
CA LEU A 60 -10.02 -4.97 6.30
C LEU A 60 -9.13 -3.96 7.00
N THR A 61 -8.59 -4.35 8.15
CA THR A 61 -7.77 -3.51 9.02
C THR A 61 -6.39 -4.17 9.21
N PRO A 62 -5.52 -4.16 8.18
CA PRO A 62 -4.18 -4.74 8.30
C PRO A 62 -3.34 -4.00 9.35
N ASN A 63 -2.50 -4.73 10.07
CA ASN A 63 -1.47 -4.11 10.91
C ASN A 63 -0.33 -3.59 10.03
N LEU A 64 -0.15 -2.27 10.00
CA LEU A 64 0.80 -1.59 9.12
C LEU A 64 2.08 -1.10 9.81
N HIS A 65 2.30 -1.36 11.10
CA HIS A 65 3.44 -0.81 11.85
C HIS A 65 4.80 -1.06 11.19
N LYS A 66 5.04 -2.28 10.71
CA LYS A 66 6.30 -2.62 10.00
C LYS A 66 6.43 -1.86 8.67
N THR A 67 5.31 -1.68 7.97
CA THR A 67 5.25 -0.93 6.71
C THR A 67 5.51 0.56 6.96
N GLN A 68 4.89 1.15 7.98
CA GLN A 68 5.11 2.54 8.38
C GLN A 68 6.57 2.79 8.72
N ASN A 69 7.19 1.94 9.55
CA ASN A 69 8.61 2.07 9.89
C ASN A 69 9.52 2.00 8.65
N TYR A 70 9.24 1.07 7.74
CA TYR A 70 10.02 0.94 6.53
C TYR A 70 9.80 2.11 5.55
N TYR A 71 8.58 2.66 5.48
CA TYR A 71 8.29 3.89 4.74
C TYR A 71 9.10 5.07 5.29
N PHE A 72 9.17 5.24 6.61
CA PHE A 72 9.98 6.28 7.24
C PHE A 72 11.46 6.14 6.88
N ILE A 73 12.01 4.93 6.94
CA ILE A 73 13.40 4.66 6.54
C ILE A 73 13.61 5.10 5.09
N LEU A 74 12.75 4.65 4.17
CA LEU A 74 12.83 5.05 2.76
C LEU A 74 12.75 6.57 2.60
N SER A 75 11.79 7.23 3.26
CA SER A 75 11.61 8.69 3.20
C SER A 75 12.83 9.49 3.66
N SER A 76 13.66 8.90 4.52
CA SER A 76 14.89 9.53 5.05
C SER A 76 16.14 9.22 4.23
N GLU A 77 16.09 8.25 3.31
CA GLU A 77 17.25 7.88 2.51
C GLU A 77 17.40 8.83 1.30
N GLU A 78 18.63 9.30 1.04
CA GLU A 78 18.97 10.11 -0.14
C GLU A 78 18.65 9.41 -1.47
N ARG A 79 18.36 8.10 -1.47
CA ARG A 79 17.92 7.33 -2.64
C ARG A 79 16.59 7.81 -3.23
N ILE A 80 15.81 8.57 -2.46
CA ILE A 80 14.60 9.21 -2.98
C ILE A 80 14.91 10.50 -3.74
N ASN A 81 16.03 11.15 -3.43
CA ASN A 81 16.43 12.40 -4.09
C ASN A 81 16.91 12.10 -5.52
N GLY A 82 16.11 12.50 -6.50
CA GLY A 82 16.39 12.26 -7.93
C GLY A 82 15.32 11.46 -8.67
N ASN A 83 14.23 11.07 -8.00
CA ASN A 83 13.08 10.49 -8.69
C ASN A 83 12.27 11.57 -9.43
N THR A 84 11.40 11.13 -10.35
CA THR A 84 10.51 12.06 -11.06
C THR A 84 9.49 12.68 -10.10
N PRO A 85 9.00 13.91 -10.37
CA PRO A 85 7.94 14.52 -9.56
C PRO A 85 6.69 13.65 -9.40
N GLU A 86 6.35 12.86 -10.43
CA GLU A 86 5.23 11.91 -10.37
C GLU A 86 5.48 10.78 -9.36
N TRP A 87 6.71 10.30 -9.26
CA TRP A 87 7.08 9.30 -8.26
C TRP A 87 6.92 9.86 -6.85
N GLU A 88 7.42 11.08 -6.61
CA GLU A 88 7.35 11.75 -5.31
C GLU A 88 5.90 11.98 -4.87
N GLU A 89 5.05 12.44 -5.79
CA GLU A 89 3.61 12.61 -5.54
C GLU A 89 2.95 11.28 -5.13
N GLN A 90 3.21 10.21 -5.88
CA GLN A 90 2.64 8.89 -5.57
C GLN A 90 3.20 8.33 -4.26
N PHE A 91 4.47 8.57 -3.96
CA PHE A 91 5.10 8.12 -2.73
C PHE A 91 4.59 8.89 -1.51
N LYS A 92 4.30 10.19 -1.65
CA LYS A 92 3.63 10.98 -0.62
C LYS A 92 2.22 10.49 -0.36
N LEU A 93 1.42 10.24 -1.41
CA LEU A 93 0.09 9.64 -1.30
C LEU A 93 0.13 8.29 -0.58
N LEU A 94 1.19 7.50 -0.79
CA LEU A 94 1.38 6.25 -0.06
C LEU A 94 1.59 6.49 1.44
N GLY A 95 2.35 7.53 1.82
CA GLY A 95 2.49 7.93 3.23
C GLY A 95 1.15 8.28 3.87
N GLU A 96 0.32 9.05 3.17
CA GLU A 96 -1.04 9.41 3.62
C GLU A 96 -1.92 8.16 3.81
N ASN A 97 -1.92 7.24 2.84
CA ASN A 97 -2.63 5.96 2.91
C ASN A 97 -2.15 5.06 4.06
N LEU A 98 -0.85 5.11 4.39
CA LEU A 98 -0.27 4.40 5.52
C LEU A 98 -0.56 5.06 6.88
N GLY A 99 -1.19 6.23 6.90
CA GLY A 99 -1.40 7.03 8.11
C GLY A 99 -0.09 7.60 8.67
N VAL A 100 0.94 7.71 7.85
CA VAL A 100 2.21 8.34 8.22
C VAL A 100 2.08 9.84 8.00
N LYS A 101 2.08 10.63 9.09
CA LYS A 101 2.24 12.08 9.01
C LYS A 101 3.71 12.40 8.82
N VAL A 102 4.12 12.63 7.58
CA VAL A 102 5.39 13.30 7.29
C VAL A 102 5.19 14.77 7.66
N MET A 103 5.92 15.26 8.67
CA MET A 103 5.91 16.67 9.09
C MET A 103 6.61 17.55 8.05
#